data_AF-A0A7X9B9Z7-F1
#
_entry.id   AF-A0A7X9B9Z7-F1
#
_cell.length_a   1.000
_cell.length_b   1.000
_cell.length_c   1.000
_cell.angle_alpha   90.00
_cell.angle_beta   90.00
_cell.angle_gamma   90.00
#
_symmetry.space_group_name_H-M   'P 1'
#
loop_
_entity.id
_entity.type
_entity.pdbx_description
1 polymer ?
#
loop_
_entity_poly.entity_id
_entity_poly.type
_entity_poly.pdbx_seq_one_letter_code
_entity_poly.pdbx_strand_id
1 'polypeptide(L)'
;MDIGSAPDVTMGIAPEIFVKLVWILSAALLFLIIYYLINIGNRFVPDKKVIHYNTRLIVWVIVGLFGLYFITKIFNRYPLIADTFYTVIISLILAYFLNPLVDFFEKKGLNRFISTVLVYLIILGTIVILTISVLPRTGRELRRLATNFPGYITAITNWLSSLYSDYTSTIEGVPELVSSIEKVITQNVDRLQAGIANGIE
;
A
#
# COMPACT_ATOMS: atom_id res chain seq x y z
N MET A 1 -16.89 52.26 6.11
CA MET A 1 -15.50 52.53 5.70
C MET A 1 -14.89 51.16 5.52
N ASP A 2 -14.87 50.72 4.27
CA ASP A 2 -14.45 49.38 3.86
C ASP A 2 -12.93 49.37 3.68
N ILE A 3 -12.24 48.47 4.35
CA ILE A 3 -10.80 48.25 4.21
C ILE A 3 -10.58 46.78 3.87
N GLY A 4 -10.76 46.49 2.58
CA GLY A 4 -9.76 45.80 1.77
C GLY A 4 -9.33 44.44 2.27
N SER A 5 -10.14 43.43 1.97
CA SER A 5 -9.69 42.05 1.81
C SER A 5 -8.51 41.98 0.83
N ALA A 6 -7.35 41.53 1.31
CA ALA A 6 -6.17 41.25 0.51
C ALA A 6 -6.49 40.26 -0.62
N PRO A 7 -6.03 40.49 -1.86
CA PRO A 7 -6.22 39.55 -2.95
C PRO A 7 -5.27 38.37 -2.75
N ASP A 8 -5.87 37.18 -2.84
CA ASP A 8 -5.21 35.88 -2.80
C ASP A 8 -4.11 35.79 -3.86
N VAL A 9 -2.95 35.27 -3.46
CA VAL A 9 -1.73 35.19 -4.25
C VAL A 9 -1.92 34.17 -5.38
N THR A 10 -2.47 34.63 -6.50
CA THR A 10 -2.46 33.88 -7.76
C THR A 10 -1.09 34.05 -8.42
N MET A 11 -0.08 33.36 -7.87
CA MET A 11 1.18 33.10 -8.59
C MET A 11 0.84 32.61 -10.00
N GLY A 12 1.44 33.26 -11.01
CA GLY A 12 1.11 33.12 -12.43
C GLY A 12 0.96 31.67 -12.92
N ILE A 13 -0.27 31.20 -12.94
CA ILE A 13 -0.67 29.98 -13.61
C ILE A 13 -0.72 30.36 -15.10
N ALA A 14 0.39 30.18 -15.82
CA ALA A 14 0.33 30.13 -17.28
C ALA A 14 -0.82 29.18 -17.66
N PRO A 15 -1.68 29.53 -18.64
CA PRO A 15 -2.84 28.72 -18.96
C PRO A 15 -2.40 27.27 -19.14
N GLU A 16 -3.03 26.29 -18.48
CA GLU A 16 -2.58 24.89 -18.54
C GLU A 16 -2.36 24.40 -19.98
N ILE A 17 -3.15 24.94 -20.91
CA ILE A 17 -3.08 24.71 -22.35
C ILE A 17 -1.73 25.17 -22.91
N PHE A 18 -1.26 26.36 -22.54
CA PHE A 18 0.03 26.90 -22.96
C PHE A 18 1.18 25.99 -22.51
N VAL A 19 1.17 25.58 -21.24
CA VAL A 19 2.18 24.67 -20.70
C VAL A 19 2.15 23.34 -21.46
N LYS A 20 0.97 22.73 -21.65
CA LYS A 20 0.82 21.49 -22.43
C LYS A 20 1.33 21.63 -23.87
N LEU A 21 1.08 22.77 -24.51
CA LEU A 21 1.49 23.04 -25.89
C LEU A 21 3.01 23.19 -26.02
N VAL A 22 3.66 23.87 -25.08
CA VAL A 22 5.12 23.99 -25.02
C VAL A 22 5.78 22.61 -24.87
N TRP A 23 5.25 21.74 -24.01
CA TRP A 23 5.74 20.37 -23.85
C TRP A 23 5.62 19.54 -25.14
N ILE A 24 4.47 19.62 -25.83
CA ILE A 24 4.25 18.91 -27.11
C ILE A 24 5.22 19.40 -28.19
N LEU A 25 5.37 20.73 -28.32
CA LEU A 25 6.21 21.34 -29.35
C LEU A 25 7.68 21.02 -29.12
N SER A 26 8.12 21.04 -27.85
CA SER A 26 9.49 20.66 -27.46
C SER A 26 9.78 19.19 -27.78
N ALA A 27 8.84 18.29 -27.50
CA ALA A 27 8.97 16.86 -27.81
C ALA A 27 9.03 16.59 -29.33
N ALA A 28 8.18 17.27 -30.10
CA ALA A 28 8.19 17.16 -31.57
C ALA A 28 9.51 17.65 -32.18
N LEU A 29 10.04 18.76 -31.68
CA LEU A 29 11.33 19.31 -32.13
C LEU A 29 12.49 18.34 -31.84
N LEU A 30 12.52 17.76 -30.62
CA LEU A 30 13.51 16.74 -30.25
C LEU A 30 13.43 15.51 -31.15
N PHE A 31 12.22 15.01 -31.43
CA PHE A 31 12.04 13.87 -32.33
C PHE A 31 12.56 14.17 -33.74
N LEU A 32 12.30 15.36 -34.27
CA LEU A 32 12.76 15.79 -35.59
C LEU A 32 14.29 15.93 -35.63
N ILE A 33 14.89 16.50 -34.58
CA ILE A 33 16.36 16.57 -34.44
C ILE A 33 16.95 15.17 -34.43
N ILE A 34 16.44 14.25 -33.60
CA ILE A 34 16.95 12.87 -33.52
C ILE A 34 16.84 12.16 -34.87
N TYR A 35 15.69 12.29 -35.55
CA TYR A 35 15.50 11.74 -36.89
C TYR A 35 16.51 12.30 -37.90
N TYR A 36 16.68 13.63 -37.92
CA TYR A 36 17.60 14.30 -38.84
C TYR A 36 19.07 13.97 -38.53
N LEU A 37 19.43 13.87 -37.25
CA LEU A 37 20.77 13.50 -36.80
C LEU A 37 21.12 12.06 -37.17
N ILE A 38 20.18 11.13 -37.05
CA ILE A 38 20.36 9.74 -37.48
C ILE A 38 20.47 9.64 -39.00
N ASN A 39 19.64 10.37 -39.74
CA ASN A 39 19.64 10.38 -41.20
C ASN A 39 20.94 10.98 -41.78
N ILE A 40 21.39 12.13 -41.26
CA ILE A 40 22.63 12.77 -41.71
C ILE A 40 23.86 12.08 -41.14
N GLY A 41 23.84 11.71 -39.86
CA GLY A 41 24.96 11.05 -39.19
C GLY A 41 25.33 9.74 -39.87
N ASN A 42 24.34 8.95 -40.32
CA ASN A 42 24.59 7.73 -41.09
C ASN A 42 25.30 7.97 -42.43
N ARG A 43 25.33 9.20 -42.97
CA ARG A 43 26.06 9.54 -44.21
C ARG A 43 27.57 9.70 -44.00
N PHE A 44 28.02 9.93 -42.76
CA PHE A 44 29.44 10.21 -42.43
C PHE A 44 30.09 9.11 -41.58
N VAL A 45 29.36 8.02 -41.32
CA VAL A 45 29.82 6.89 -40.48
C VAL A 45 30.16 5.71 -41.39
N PRO A 46 31.33 5.05 -41.22
CA PRO A 46 31.70 3.90 -42.04
C PRO A 46 30.68 2.75 -41.89
N ASP A 47 30.39 2.03 -42.97
CA ASP A 47 29.28 1.07 -43.12
C ASP A 47 29.11 0.10 -41.94
N LYS A 48 30.20 -0.31 -41.31
CA LYS A 48 30.25 -1.20 -40.13
C LYS A 48 29.69 -0.60 -38.82
N LYS A 49 29.47 0.71 -38.75
CA LYS A 49 28.95 1.45 -37.58
C LYS A 49 27.61 2.15 -37.88
N VAL A 50 27.05 1.96 -39.08
CA VAL A 50 25.78 2.55 -39.48
C VAL A 50 24.67 1.93 -38.64
N ILE A 51 23.86 2.79 -38.01
CA ILE A 51 22.74 2.34 -37.19
C ILE A 51 21.61 1.97 -38.15
N HIS A 52 21.41 0.68 -38.33
CA HIS A 52 20.29 0.12 -39.09
C HIS A 52 19.10 -0.03 -38.14
N TYR A 53 18.19 0.94 -38.18
CA TYR A 53 16.98 0.90 -37.39
C TYR A 53 15.88 0.20 -38.18
N ASN A 54 15.26 -0.81 -37.58
CA ASN A 54 14.09 -1.45 -38.16
C ASN A 54 12.86 -0.60 -37.84
N THR A 55 12.44 0.24 -38.81
CA THR A 55 11.28 1.14 -38.67
C THR A 55 10.02 0.38 -38.23
N ARG A 56 9.86 -0.88 -38.63
CA ARG A 56 8.73 -1.73 -38.21
C ARG A 56 8.76 -2.03 -36.71
N LEU A 57 9.94 -2.35 -36.16
CA LEU A 57 10.11 -2.62 -34.73
C LEU A 57 9.89 -1.35 -33.91
N ILE A 58 10.42 -0.22 -34.38
CA ILE A 58 10.23 1.09 -33.73
C ILE A 58 8.75 1.46 -33.68
N VAL A 59 8.02 1.27 -34.80
CA VAL A 59 6.57 1.53 -34.83
C VAL A 59 5.82 0.61 -33.85
N TRP A 60 6.14 -0.69 -33.78
CA TRP A 60 5.52 -1.60 -32.80
C TRP A 60 5.82 -1.22 -31.36
N VAL A 61 7.04 -0.78 -31.06
CA VAL A 61 7.42 -0.29 -29.72
C VAL A 61 6.66 0.99 -29.37
N ILE A 62 6.55 1.95 -30.31
CA ILE A 62 5.79 3.19 -30.10
C ILE A 62 4.31 2.90 -29.88
N VAL A 63 3.72 2.02 -30.70
CA VAL A 63 2.31 1.59 -30.55
C VAL A 63 2.11 0.88 -29.22
N GLY A 64 3.03 0.01 -28.80
CA GLY A 64 2.99 -0.67 -27.51
C GLY A 64 3.06 0.30 -26.33
N LEU A 65 3.98 1.27 -26.36
CA LEU A 65 4.09 2.31 -25.33
C LEU A 65 2.85 3.20 -25.28
N PHE A 66 2.31 3.57 -26.44
CA PHE A 66 1.08 4.36 -26.53
C PHE A 66 -0.12 3.57 -25.97
N GLY A 67 -0.22 2.28 -26.32
CA GLY A 67 -1.22 1.37 -25.77
C GLY A 67 -1.10 1.23 -24.25
N LEU A 68 0.11 1.04 -23.71
CA LEU A 68 0.36 0.94 -22.27
C LEU A 68 -0.05 2.23 -21.54
N TYR A 69 0.31 3.39 -22.09
CA TYR A 69 -0.13 4.68 -21.56
C TYR A 69 -1.66 4.80 -21.53
N PHE A 70 -2.33 4.39 -22.60
CA PHE A 70 -3.79 4.45 -22.68
C PHE A 70 -4.46 3.48 -21.69
N ILE A 71 -3.91 2.27 -21.54
CA ILE A 71 -4.36 1.26 -20.57
C ILE A 71 -4.25 1.80 -19.13
N THR A 72 -3.11 2.37 -18.76
CA THR A 72 -2.95 2.94 -17.40
C THR A 72 -3.91 4.10 -17.15
N LYS A 73 -4.16 4.94 -18.18
CA LYS A 73 -5.16 6.01 -18.09
C LYS A 73 -6.58 5.48 -17.96
N ILE A 74 -6.96 4.43 -18.69
CA ILE A 74 -8.31 3.88 -18.61
C ILE A 74 -8.56 3.19 -17.26
N PHE A 75 -7.57 2.50 -16.71
CA PHE A 75 -7.64 1.88 -15.38
C PHE A 75 -7.78 2.93 -14.28
N ASN A 76 -7.02 4.02 -14.34
CA ASN A 76 -7.13 5.12 -13.38
C ASN A 76 -8.45 5.90 -13.53
N ARG A 77 -9.01 5.98 -14.75
CA ARG A 77 -10.27 6.68 -15.00
C ARG A 77 -11.48 5.86 -14.57
N TYR A 78 -11.41 4.54 -14.71
CA TYR A 78 -12.49 3.61 -14.38
C TYR A 78 -12.00 2.56 -13.37
N PRO A 79 -11.97 2.89 -12.07
CA PRO A 79 -11.44 2.00 -11.04
C PRO A 79 -12.16 0.64 -11.00
N LEU A 80 -13.46 0.62 -11.29
CA LEU A 80 -14.24 -0.63 -11.36
C LEU A 80 -13.70 -1.64 -12.38
N ILE A 81 -13.18 -1.16 -13.52
CA ILE A 81 -12.61 -2.02 -14.56
C ILE A 81 -11.27 -2.57 -14.08
N ALA A 82 -10.46 -1.72 -13.43
CA ALA A 82 -9.18 -2.13 -12.87
C ALA A 82 -9.37 -3.19 -11.77
N ASP A 83 -10.25 -2.94 -10.81
CA ASP A 83 -10.52 -3.87 -9.70
C ASP A 83 -11.07 -5.22 -10.20
N THR A 84 -11.97 -5.20 -11.19
CA THR A 84 -12.46 -6.42 -11.83
C THR A 84 -11.32 -7.18 -12.51
N PHE A 85 -10.46 -6.48 -13.26
CA PHE A 85 -9.32 -7.11 -13.91
C PHE A 85 -8.37 -7.76 -12.90
N TYR A 86 -8.01 -7.06 -11.83
CA TYR A 86 -7.19 -7.62 -10.76
C TYR A 86 -7.85 -8.83 -10.09
N THR A 87 -9.16 -8.76 -9.83
CA THR A 87 -9.93 -9.86 -9.25
C THR A 87 -9.90 -11.08 -10.16
N VAL A 88 -10.11 -10.91 -11.47
CA VAL A 88 -10.04 -12.01 -12.45
C VAL A 88 -8.65 -12.65 -12.48
N ILE A 89 -7.58 -11.84 -12.51
CA ILE A 89 -6.20 -12.36 -12.48
C ILE A 89 -5.94 -13.14 -11.20
N ILE A 90 -6.35 -12.62 -10.05
CA ILE A 90 -6.21 -13.29 -8.75
C ILE A 90 -7.00 -14.59 -8.72
N SER A 91 -8.25 -14.60 -9.20
CA SER A 91 -9.06 -15.81 -9.30
C SER A 91 -8.41 -16.86 -10.20
N LEU A 92 -7.78 -16.44 -11.31
CA LEU A 92 -7.13 -17.35 -12.24
C LEU A 92 -5.85 -17.96 -11.64
N ILE A 93 -5.04 -17.15 -10.97
CA ILE A 93 -3.87 -17.63 -10.21
C ILE A 93 -4.31 -18.59 -9.11
N LEU A 94 -5.36 -18.26 -8.37
CA LEU A 94 -5.87 -19.09 -7.29
C LEU A 94 -6.42 -20.41 -7.83
N ALA A 95 -7.20 -20.38 -8.91
CA ALA A 95 -7.70 -21.59 -9.57
C ALA A 95 -6.55 -22.50 -10.03
N TYR A 96 -5.49 -21.92 -10.60
CA TYR A 96 -4.29 -22.66 -10.97
C TYR A 96 -3.59 -23.27 -9.76
N PHE A 97 -3.51 -22.55 -8.64
CA PHE A 97 -2.92 -23.04 -7.40
C PHE A 97 -3.73 -24.16 -6.74
N LEU A 98 -5.06 -24.13 -6.88
CA LEU A 98 -5.96 -25.17 -6.37
C LEU A 98 -6.02 -26.39 -7.29
N ASN A 99 -5.69 -26.26 -8.57
CA ASN A 99 -5.78 -27.37 -9.53
C ASN A 99 -4.96 -28.61 -9.10
N PRO A 100 -3.69 -28.51 -8.63
CA PRO A 100 -2.95 -29.66 -8.11
C PRO A 100 -3.63 -30.41 -6.96
N LEU A 101 -4.35 -29.68 -6.09
CA LEU A 101 -5.12 -30.29 -5.00
C LEU A 101 -6.30 -31.07 -5.57
N VAL A 102 -7.00 -30.51 -6.56
CA VAL A 102 -8.10 -31.19 -7.26
C VAL A 102 -7.58 -32.45 -7.97
N ASP A 103 -6.47 -32.35 -8.69
CA ASP A 103 -5.84 -33.47 -9.40
C ASP A 103 -5.41 -34.59 -8.43
N PHE A 104 -4.98 -34.25 -7.21
CA PHE A 104 -4.65 -35.23 -6.18
C PHE A 104 -5.86 -36.08 -5.77
N PHE A 105 -7.04 -35.47 -5.66
CA PHE A 105 -8.29 -36.18 -5.37
C PHE A 105 -8.82 -36.93 -6.60
N GLU A 106 -8.64 -36.38 -7.80
CA GLU A 106 -9.00 -37.04 -9.06
C GLU A 106 -8.20 -38.33 -9.28
N LYS A 107 -6.88 -38.32 -8.97
CA LYS A 107 -6.03 -39.53 -8.99
C LYS A 107 -6.48 -40.64 -8.04
N LYS A 108 -7.29 -40.32 -7.03
CA LYS A 108 -7.90 -41.31 -6.12
C LYS A 108 -9.22 -41.89 -6.65
N GLY A 109 -9.61 -41.56 -7.88
CA GLY A 109 -10.81 -42.09 -8.54
C GLY A 109 -12.06 -41.23 -8.38
N LEU A 110 -11.94 -40.00 -7.88
CA LEU A 110 -13.06 -39.06 -7.78
C LEU A 110 -13.25 -38.29 -9.09
N ASN A 111 -14.51 -38.10 -9.51
CA ASN A 111 -14.83 -37.26 -10.67
C ASN A 111 -14.47 -35.79 -10.37
N ARG A 112 -13.95 -35.05 -11.36
CA ARG A 112 -13.43 -33.69 -11.24
C ARG A 112 -14.37 -32.71 -10.52
N PHE A 113 -15.68 -32.84 -10.72
CA PHE A 113 -16.69 -32.05 -10.00
C PHE A 113 -16.65 -32.30 -8.49
N ILE A 114 -16.65 -33.57 -8.07
CA ILE A 114 -16.62 -33.97 -6.66
C ILE A 114 -15.28 -33.56 -6.02
N SER A 115 -14.16 -33.75 -6.73
CA SER A 115 -12.84 -33.31 -6.28
C SER A 115 -12.79 -31.80 -6.02
N THR A 116 -13.35 -31.00 -6.94
CA THR A 116 -13.40 -29.53 -6.80
C THR A 116 -14.22 -29.10 -5.59
N VAL A 117 -15.42 -29.67 -5.41
CA VAL A 117 -16.30 -29.38 -4.26
C VAL A 117 -15.62 -29.77 -2.95
N LEU A 118 -14.97 -30.94 -2.91
CA LEU A 118 -14.30 -31.43 -1.70
C LEU A 118 -13.13 -30.53 -1.31
N VAL A 119 -12.31 -30.10 -2.28
CA VAL A 119 -11.20 -29.16 -2.03
C VAL A 119 -11.73 -27.84 -1.45
N TYR A 120 -12.79 -27.28 -2.03
CA TYR A 120 -13.39 -26.06 -1.47
C TYR A 120 -13.93 -26.26 -0.05
N LEU A 121 -14.59 -27.38 0.24
CA LEU A 121 -15.06 -27.69 1.59
C LEU A 121 -13.91 -27.81 2.59
N ILE A 122 -12.81 -28.46 2.22
CA ILE A 122 -11.63 -28.60 3.10
C ILE A 122 -11.00 -27.24 3.39
N ILE A 123 -10.84 -26.39 2.37
CA ILE A 123 -10.27 -25.05 2.52
C ILE A 123 -11.18 -24.18 3.39
N LEU A 124 -12.48 -24.14 3.10
CA LEU A 124 -13.45 -23.39 3.88
C LEU A 124 -13.48 -23.88 5.34
N GLY A 125 -13.51 -25.19 5.55
CA GLY A 125 -13.45 -25.81 6.87
C GLY A 125 -12.18 -25.41 7.62
N THR A 126 -11.03 -25.42 6.95
CA THR A 126 -9.76 -25.00 7.55
C THR A 126 -9.79 -23.51 7.93
N ILE A 127 -10.32 -22.64 7.07
CA ILE A 127 -10.48 -21.21 7.38
C ILE A 127 -11.39 -21.02 8.60
N VAL A 128 -12.52 -21.72 8.67
CA VAL A 128 -13.45 -21.64 9.81
C VAL A 128 -12.77 -22.11 11.10
N ILE A 129 -12.08 -23.25 11.08
CA ILE A 129 -11.34 -23.78 12.24
C ILE A 129 -10.24 -22.81 12.67
N LEU A 130 -9.47 -22.27 11.72
CA LEU A 130 -8.45 -21.25 12.01
C LEU A 130 -9.07 -20.01 12.61
N THR A 131 -10.18 -19.52 12.06
CA THR A 131 -10.90 -18.33 12.54
C THR A 131 -11.35 -18.56 13.99
N ILE A 132 -12.05 -19.66 14.26
CA ILE A 132 -12.55 -20.01 15.60
C ILE A 132 -11.40 -20.29 16.59
N SER A 133 -10.22 -20.72 16.13
CA SER A 133 -9.07 -20.97 17.01
C SER A 133 -8.21 -19.71 17.25
N VAL A 134 -7.93 -18.94 16.20
CA VAL A 134 -7.03 -17.80 16.20
C VAL A 134 -7.70 -16.58 16.82
N LEU A 135 -8.90 -16.20 16.38
CA LEU A 135 -9.60 -15.03 16.93
C LEU A 135 -9.70 -15.03 18.45
N PRO A 136 -10.15 -16.09 19.13
CA PRO A 136 -10.24 -16.05 20.59
C PRO A 136 -8.87 -16.15 21.27
N ARG A 137 -7.86 -16.77 20.65
CA ARG A 137 -6.49 -16.73 21.19
C ARG A 137 -5.94 -15.31 21.14
N THR A 138 -6.05 -14.66 19.98
CA THR A 138 -5.65 -13.26 19.81
C THR A 138 -6.45 -12.34 20.74
N GLY A 139 -7.76 -12.53 20.86
CA GLY A 139 -8.61 -11.77 21.78
C GLY A 139 -8.22 -11.96 23.24
N ARG A 140 -7.93 -13.19 23.68
CA ARG A 140 -7.41 -13.45 25.04
C ARG A 140 -6.04 -12.81 25.26
N GLU A 141 -5.17 -12.84 24.25
CA GLU A 141 -3.85 -12.24 24.35
C GLU A 141 -3.92 -10.71 24.42
N LEU A 142 -4.75 -10.09 23.59
CA LEU A 142 -5.04 -8.65 23.66
C LEU A 142 -5.68 -8.28 25.00
N ARG A 143 -6.59 -9.10 25.52
CA ARG A 143 -7.18 -8.88 26.86
C ARG A 143 -6.12 -8.97 27.95
N ARG A 144 -5.21 -9.95 27.90
CA ARG A 144 -4.08 -10.07 28.84
C ARG A 144 -3.15 -8.86 28.76
N LEU A 145 -2.85 -8.37 27.56
CA LEU A 145 -2.09 -7.15 27.38
C LEU A 145 -2.82 -5.95 28.02
N ALA A 146 -4.11 -5.79 27.75
CA ALA A 146 -4.91 -4.70 28.32
C ALA A 146 -5.01 -4.77 29.86
N THR A 147 -5.18 -5.96 30.45
CA THR A 147 -5.26 -6.13 31.90
C THR A 147 -3.90 -5.97 32.59
N ASN A 148 -2.81 -6.37 31.92
CA ASN A 148 -1.45 -6.23 32.46
C ASN A 148 -0.80 -4.88 32.10
N PHE A 149 -1.45 -4.09 31.23
CA PHE A 149 -0.97 -2.78 30.78
C PHE A 149 -0.62 -1.83 31.95
N PRO A 150 -1.46 -1.67 32.99
CA PRO A 150 -1.10 -0.85 34.15
C PRO A 150 0.22 -1.29 34.79
N GLY A 151 0.44 -2.60 34.93
CA GLY A 151 1.65 -3.14 35.52
C GLY A 151 2.91 -2.84 34.71
N TYR A 152 2.82 -2.82 33.37
CA TYR A 152 3.93 -2.38 32.52
C TYR A 152 4.25 -0.90 32.70
N ILE A 153 3.23 -0.06 32.87
CA ILE A 153 3.42 1.38 33.14
C ILE A 153 4.07 1.59 34.51
N THR A 154 3.58 0.91 35.55
CA THR A 154 4.18 0.98 36.90
C THR A 154 5.62 0.49 36.91
N ALA A 155 5.96 -0.56 36.15
CA ALA A 155 7.34 -1.02 36.03
C ALA A 155 8.25 0.04 35.38
N ILE A 156 7.77 0.74 34.35
CA ILE A 156 8.50 1.82 33.67
C ILE A 156 8.65 3.04 34.58
N THR A 157 7.59 3.47 35.29
CA THR A 157 7.65 4.62 36.21
C THR A 157 8.58 4.35 37.39
N ASN A 158 8.57 3.13 37.94
CA ASN A 158 9.48 2.71 39.01
C ASN A 158 10.94 2.64 38.55
N TRP A 159 11.18 2.14 37.34
CA TRP A 159 12.54 2.16 36.77
C TRP A 159 13.01 3.60 36.57
N LEU A 160 12.16 4.46 36.00
CA LEU A 160 12.49 5.87 35.77
C LEU A 160 12.73 6.65 37.08
N SER A 161 11.93 6.38 38.12
CA SER A 161 12.10 7.00 39.44
C SER A 161 13.39 6.52 40.14
N SER A 162 13.76 5.25 39.99
CA SER A 162 15.03 4.71 40.49
C SER A 162 16.26 5.29 39.78
N LEU A 163 16.19 5.48 38.46
CA LEU A 163 17.26 6.15 37.71
C LEU A 163 17.40 7.62 38.12
N TYR A 164 16.28 8.29 38.36
CA TYR A 164 16.27 9.67 38.82
C TYR A 164 16.91 9.81 40.22
N SER A 165 16.58 8.92 41.16
CA SER A 165 17.15 8.95 42.51
C SER A 165 18.65 8.70 42.54
N ASP A 166 19.16 7.90 41.59
CA ASP A 166 20.59 7.59 41.48
C ASP A 166 21.43 8.73 40.84
N TYR A 167 20.84 9.58 40.00
CA TYR A 167 21.60 10.53 39.17
C TYR A 167 21.44 12.02 39.52
N THR A 168 20.42 12.47 40.25
CA THR A 168 20.19 13.92 40.39
C THR A 168 19.56 14.36 41.71
N SER A 169 20.35 15.07 42.53
CA SER A 169 19.90 15.85 43.69
C SER A 169 19.54 17.32 43.36
N THR A 170 19.44 17.68 42.08
CA THR A 170 19.38 19.10 41.64
C THR A 170 18.20 19.47 40.73
N ILE A 171 17.35 18.52 40.29
CA ILE A 171 16.22 18.84 39.40
C ILE A 171 14.89 18.85 40.16
N GLU A 172 14.46 20.01 40.65
CA GLU A 172 13.12 20.18 41.22
C GLU A 172 12.04 20.02 40.13
N GLY A 173 11.02 19.18 40.38
CA GLY A 173 9.81 19.07 39.54
C GLY A 173 9.60 17.77 38.75
N VAL A 174 10.62 16.91 38.62
CA VAL A 174 10.47 15.60 37.92
C VAL A 174 9.52 14.63 38.64
N PRO A 175 9.53 14.49 39.99
CA PRO A 175 8.61 13.58 40.69
C PRO A 175 7.13 13.93 40.49
N GLU A 176 6.80 15.22 40.42
CA GLU A 176 5.43 15.70 40.21
C GLU A 176 4.93 15.42 38.79
N LEU A 177 5.81 15.52 37.78
CA LEU A 177 5.47 15.19 36.40
C LEU A 177 5.25 13.68 36.19
N VAL A 178 6.11 12.83 36.76
CA VAL A 178 5.98 11.37 36.64
C VAL A 178 4.70 10.87 37.31
N SER A 179 4.38 11.37 38.50
CA SER A 179 3.14 11.01 39.20
C SER A 179 1.88 11.53 38.49
N SER A 180 1.95 12.70 37.84
CA SER A 180 0.85 13.22 37.02
C SER A 180 0.59 12.37 35.78
N ILE A 181 1.65 11.90 35.11
CA ILE A 181 1.55 10.99 33.95
C ILE A 181 0.96 9.65 34.38
N GLU A 182 1.44 9.07 35.49
CA GLU A 182 0.90 7.82 36.03
C GLU A 182 -0.59 7.95 36.33
N LYS A 183 -1.01 9.03 37.00
CA LYS A 183 -2.42 9.28 37.32
C LYS A 183 -3.31 9.39 36.09
N VAL A 184 -2.87 10.12 35.06
CA VAL A 184 -3.64 10.27 33.80
C VAL A 184 -3.72 8.94 33.04
N ILE A 185 -2.65 8.16 33.00
CA ILE A 185 -2.64 6.86 32.33
C ILE A 185 -3.56 5.87 33.07
N THR A 186 -3.40 5.74 34.39
CA THR A 186 -4.22 4.80 35.20
C THR A 186 -5.71 5.17 35.15
N GLN A 187 -6.06 6.46 35.26
CA GLN A 187 -7.46 6.90 35.16
C GLN A 187 -8.10 6.59 33.79
N ASN A 188 -7.36 6.71 32.70
CA ASN A 188 -7.87 6.40 31.37
C ASN A 188 -7.96 4.88 31.15
N VAL A 189 -7.02 4.12 31.70
CA VAL A 189 -7.04 2.66 31.64
C VAL A 189 -8.21 2.09 32.45
N ASP A 190 -8.51 2.64 33.63
CA ASP A 190 -9.66 2.23 34.44
C ASP A 190 -10.99 2.50 33.72
N ARG A 191 -11.11 3.66 33.05
CA ARG A 191 -12.27 4.02 32.22
C ARG A 191 -12.44 3.07 31.03
N LEU A 192 -11.34 2.68 30.37
CA LEU A 192 -11.36 1.72 29.28
C LEU A 192 -11.77 0.32 29.78
N GLN A 193 -11.27 -0.12 30.93
CA GLN A 193 -11.65 -1.40 31.53
C GLN A 193 -13.13 -1.42 31.92
N ALA A 194 -13.65 -0.35 32.52
CA ALA A 194 -15.07 -0.24 32.87
C ALA A 194 -15.98 -0.25 31.63
N GLY A 195 -15.58 0.45 30.56
CA GLY A 195 -16.32 0.45 29.29
C GLY A 195 -16.35 -0.91 28.60
N ILE A 196 -15.24 -1.66 28.64
CA ILE A 196 -15.16 -3.01 28.09
C ILE A 196 -15.95 -4.01 28.95
N ALA A 197 -15.90 -3.89 30.28
CA ALA A 197 -16.65 -4.76 31.18
C ALA A 197 -18.17 -4.60 31.01
N ASN A 198 -18.66 -3.37 30.89
CA ASN A 198 -20.08 -3.06 30.72
C ASN A 198 -20.60 -3.30 29.30
N GLY A 199 -19.71 -3.44 28.30
CA GLY A 199 -20.09 -3.70 26.90
C GLY A 199 -20.05 -5.18 26.49
N ILE A 200 -19.68 -6.09 27.40
CA ILE A 200 -19.62 -7.55 27.17
C ILE A 200 -20.79 -8.30 27.83
N GLU A 201 -21.58 -7.64 28.70
CA GLU A 201 -22.93 -8.11 29.11
C GLU A 201 -23.99 -7.74 28.07
#